data_AF-A0A5E4D0N0-F1
#
_entry.id   AF-A0A5E4D0N0-F1
#
_cell.length_a   1.000
_cell.length_b   1.000
_cell.length_c   1.000
_cell.angle_alpha   90.00
_cell.angle_beta   90.00
_cell.angle_gamma   90.00
#
_symmetry.space_group_name_H-M   'P 1'
#
loop_
_entity.id
_entity.type
_entity.pdbx_description
1 polymer ?
#
loop_
_entity_poly.entity_id
_entity_poly.type
_entity_poly.pdbx_seq_one_letter_code
_entity_poly.pdbx_strand_id
1 'polypeptide(L)'
;MDHNKDHPAFAPLYFPTELHRKEALTKFSLKYVERIHYIGQNEPELVVAHAYTRYMGDLSGGQVLKKVAQRALKLPSTGEGTQFYLFEHVDNAQQFKQFYRSRMNALDLNLKTKERIVEEASKAFEDNMQIFNELDQAGSAWLERPWRMGSLGRSGREMYVNAPSMLLNKTKAPWRAAAAPSGQPWQH
;
A
#
# COMPACT_ATOMS: atom_id res chain seq x y z
N MET A 1 6.42 -0.79 13.45
CA MET A 1 5.21 -0.19 14.07
C MET A 1 5.21 -0.47 15.56
N ASP A 2 5.04 -1.73 16.00
CA ASP A 2 4.93 -2.11 17.43
C ASP A 2 6.06 -1.58 18.32
N HIS A 3 7.30 -1.57 17.82
CA HIS A 3 8.47 -1.04 18.54
C HIS A 3 8.33 0.45 18.92
N ASN A 4 7.60 1.24 18.11
CA ASN A 4 7.44 2.68 18.28
C ASN A 4 6.03 3.07 18.76
N LYS A 5 5.23 2.11 19.25
CA LYS A 5 3.82 2.34 19.62
C LYS A 5 3.62 3.44 20.66
N ASP A 6 4.61 3.66 21.53
CA ASP A 6 4.58 4.67 22.60
C ASP A 6 5.38 5.93 22.24
N HIS A 7 6.02 5.97 21.06
CA HIS A 7 6.81 7.11 20.62
C HIS A 7 5.89 8.30 20.28
N PRO A 8 6.11 9.53 20.80
CA PRO A 8 5.19 10.65 20.62
C PRO A 8 4.86 11.00 19.16
N ALA A 9 5.83 10.86 18.26
CA ALA A 9 5.64 11.12 16.83
C ALA A 9 4.81 10.05 16.07
N PHE A 10 4.50 8.92 16.72
CA PHE A 10 3.80 7.79 16.07
C PHE A 10 2.60 7.28 16.86
N ALA A 11 2.62 7.35 18.20
CA ALA A 11 1.55 6.85 19.07
C ALA A 11 0.13 7.30 18.67
N PRO A 12 -0.11 8.56 18.26
CA PRO A 12 -1.45 9.00 17.82
C PRO A 12 -1.97 8.30 16.55
N LEU A 13 -1.10 7.59 15.84
CA LEU A 13 -1.34 6.90 14.57
C LEU A 13 -1.29 5.37 14.71
N TYR A 14 -1.10 4.86 15.93
CA TYR A 14 -0.99 3.43 16.18
C TYR A 14 -2.38 2.80 16.31
N PHE A 15 -2.91 2.28 15.19
CA PHE A 15 -4.22 1.62 15.08
C PHE A 15 -4.07 0.14 14.68
N PRO A 16 -3.60 -0.72 15.60
CA PRO A 16 -3.23 -2.09 15.27
C PRO A 16 -4.44 -2.94 14.86
N THR A 17 -5.56 -2.81 15.56
CA THR A 17 -6.79 -3.56 15.30
C THR A 17 -7.35 -3.20 13.91
N GLU A 18 -7.31 -1.93 13.56
CA GLU A 18 -7.90 -1.40 12.35
C GLU A 18 -7.01 -1.63 11.12
N LEU A 19 -5.69 -1.46 11.26
CA LEU A 19 -4.77 -1.32 10.12
C LEU A 19 -3.69 -2.41 9.98
N HIS A 20 -3.37 -3.19 11.01
CA HIS A 20 -2.27 -4.17 10.88
C HIS A 20 -2.60 -5.30 9.90
N ARG A 21 -1.66 -5.65 9.02
CA ARG A 21 -1.81 -6.69 7.98
C ARG A 21 -0.75 -7.79 8.04
N LYS A 22 -0.11 -7.97 9.20
CA LYS A 22 1.08 -8.84 9.38
C LYS A 22 0.85 -10.27 8.91
N GLU A 23 -0.30 -10.87 9.23
CA GLU A 23 -0.62 -12.25 8.87
C GLU A 23 -0.70 -12.48 7.35
N ALA A 24 -1.04 -11.44 6.59
CA ALA A 24 -1.14 -11.51 5.14
C ALA A 24 0.19 -11.22 4.41
N LEU A 25 1.23 -10.78 5.13
CA LEU A 25 2.48 -10.30 4.53
C LEU A 25 3.65 -11.23 4.85
N THR A 26 3.83 -12.30 4.06
CA THR A 26 4.87 -13.31 4.35
C THR A 26 6.07 -13.33 3.39
N LYS A 27 6.06 -12.57 2.27
CA LYS A 27 7.22 -12.44 1.37
C LYS A 27 7.21 -11.08 0.65
N PHE A 28 8.12 -10.18 1.02
CA PHE A 28 8.34 -8.90 0.34
C PHE A 28 9.82 -8.65 0.09
N SER A 29 10.11 -7.71 -0.82
CA SER A 29 11.46 -7.24 -1.14
C SER A 29 12.25 -6.94 0.13
N LEU A 30 13.39 -7.60 0.29
CA LEU A 30 14.28 -7.46 1.45
C LEU A 30 14.67 -6.00 1.69
N LYS A 31 14.86 -5.21 0.62
CA LYS A 31 15.26 -3.79 0.71
C LYS A 31 14.21 -2.91 1.39
N TYR A 32 12.93 -3.07 1.03
CA TYR A 32 11.88 -2.25 1.64
C TYR A 32 11.67 -2.61 3.11
N VAL A 33 11.78 -3.91 3.44
CA VAL A 33 11.72 -4.40 4.82
C VAL A 33 12.90 -3.87 5.64
N GLU A 34 14.13 -3.94 5.10
CA GLU A 34 15.34 -3.37 5.71
C GLU A 34 15.20 -1.88 5.99
N ARG A 35 14.66 -1.09 5.04
CA ARG A 35 14.43 0.35 5.25
C ARG A 35 13.44 0.62 6.38
N ILE A 36 12.33 -0.11 6.45
CA ILE A 36 11.34 0.02 7.54
C ILE A 36 11.98 -0.33 8.89
N HIS A 37 12.81 -1.37 8.96
CA HIS A 37 13.53 -1.72 10.18
C HIS A 37 14.53 -0.64 10.60
N TYR A 38 15.31 -0.12 9.65
CA TYR A 38 16.27 0.95 9.88
C TYR A 38 15.58 2.21 10.41
N ILE A 39 14.52 2.68 9.74
CA ILE A 39 13.73 3.83 10.16
C ILE A 39 13.12 3.58 11.54
N GLY A 40 12.58 2.38 11.77
CA GLY A 40 11.99 2.03 13.05
C GLY A 40 12.96 2.07 14.22
N GLN A 41 14.26 1.90 14.00
CA GLN A 41 15.30 1.88 15.04
C GLN A 41 16.05 3.21 15.17
N ASN A 42 16.25 3.93 14.07
CA ASN A 42 17.16 5.07 14.01
C ASN A 42 16.46 6.42 13.78
N GLU A 43 15.29 6.42 13.13
CA GLU A 43 14.57 7.64 12.73
C GLU A 43 13.05 7.46 12.96
N PRO A 44 12.61 7.21 14.20
CA PRO A 44 11.24 6.81 14.51
C PRO A 44 10.19 7.84 14.09
N GLU A 45 10.54 9.12 14.00
CA GLU A 45 9.70 10.20 13.49
C GLU A 45 9.32 10.03 12.01
N LEU A 46 10.04 9.21 11.24
CA LEU A 46 9.75 8.93 9.83
C LEU A 46 8.89 7.68 9.61
N VAL A 47 8.60 6.91 10.67
CA VAL A 47 7.73 5.71 10.58
C VAL A 47 6.34 6.07 10.03
N VAL A 48 5.85 7.27 10.37
CA VAL A 48 4.58 7.79 9.86
C VAL A 48 4.52 7.85 8.34
N ALA A 49 5.65 8.11 7.66
CA ALA A 49 5.71 8.14 6.20
C ALA A 49 5.33 6.77 5.60
N HIS A 50 5.93 5.68 6.10
CA HIS A 50 5.62 4.33 5.64
C HIS A 50 4.21 3.88 6.02
N ALA A 51 3.76 4.21 7.24
CA ALA A 51 2.40 3.91 7.71
C ALA A 51 1.36 4.59 6.81
N TYR A 52 1.55 5.88 6.53
CA TYR A 52 0.68 6.67 5.67
C TYR A 52 0.63 6.08 4.25
N THR A 53 1.79 5.89 3.63
CA THR A 53 1.89 5.38 2.25
C THR A 53 1.20 4.03 2.09
N ARG A 54 1.37 3.11 3.06
CA ARG A 54 0.73 1.78 3.03
C ARG A 54 -0.76 1.85 3.35
N TYR A 55 -1.13 2.32 4.53
CA TYR A 55 -2.51 2.19 5.02
C TYR A 55 -3.48 3.08 4.26
N MET A 56 -3.11 4.30 3.90
CA MET A 56 -4.00 5.18 3.13
C MET A 56 -4.18 4.68 1.71
N GLY A 57 -3.15 4.02 1.15
CA GLY A 57 -3.26 3.37 -0.14
C GLY A 57 -4.15 2.14 -0.11
N ASP A 58 -4.00 1.29 0.90
CA ASP A 58 -4.83 0.10 1.05
C ASP A 58 -6.32 0.48 1.28
N LEU A 59 -6.60 1.54 2.05
CA LEU A 59 -7.96 2.09 2.23
C LEU A 59 -8.55 2.77 0.97
N SER A 60 -7.71 3.22 0.04
CA SER A 60 -8.17 3.91 -1.17
C SER A 60 -8.36 2.97 -2.35
N GLY A 61 -7.46 1.99 -2.52
CA GLY A 61 -7.46 1.05 -3.64
C GLY A 61 -7.94 -0.36 -3.31
N GLY A 62 -7.95 -0.75 -2.03
CA GLY A 62 -8.14 -2.14 -1.61
C GLY A 62 -9.43 -2.79 -2.13
N GLN A 63 -10.55 -2.07 -2.14
CA GLN A 63 -11.82 -2.61 -2.64
C GLN A 63 -11.82 -2.86 -4.16
N VAL A 64 -11.08 -2.04 -4.91
CA VAL A 64 -10.90 -2.23 -6.36
C VAL A 64 -10.01 -3.45 -6.59
N LEU A 65 -8.88 -3.54 -5.88
CA LEU A 65 -7.95 -4.66 -5.95
C LEU A 65 -8.61 -5.98 -5.57
N LYS A 66 -9.40 -6.01 -4.50
CA LYS A 66 -10.22 -7.15 -4.09
C LYS A 66 -11.11 -7.65 -5.23
N LYS A 67 -11.91 -6.75 -5.82
CA LYS A 67 -12.83 -7.11 -6.91
C LYS A 67 -12.09 -7.63 -8.14
N VAL A 68 -10.93 -7.07 -8.46
CA VAL A 68 -10.10 -7.55 -9.57
C VAL A 68 -9.54 -8.94 -9.26
N ALA A 69 -8.98 -9.16 -8.07
CA ALA A 69 -8.44 -10.44 -7.64
C ALA A 69 -9.53 -11.54 -7.63
N GLN A 70 -10.71 -11.25 -7.07
CA GLN A 70 -11.84 -12.19 -7.05
C GLN A 70 -12.26 -12.62 -8.45
N ARG A 71 -12.34 -11.69 -9.39
CA ARG A 71 -12.70 -11.99 -10.78
C ARG A 71 -11.59 -12.77 -11.50
N ALA A 72 -10.34 -12.32 -11.36
CA ALA A 72 -9.22 -12.90 -12.10
C ALA A 72 -8.87 -14.31 -11.65
N LEU A 73 -8.96 -14.57 -10.35
CA LEU A 73 -8.58 -15.84 -9.74
C LEU A 73 -9.79 -16.71 -9.38
N LYS A 74 -11.02 -16.28 -9.74
CA LYS A 74 -12.28 -16.96 -9.41
C LYS A 74 -12.43 -17.25 -7.91
N LEU A 75 -12.00 -16.30 -7.07
CA LEU A 75 -12.11 -16.44 -5.61
C LEU A 75 -13.55 -16.18 -5.15
N PRO A 76 -13.98 -16.83 -4.05
CA PRO A 76 -15.34 -16.68 -3.55
C PRO A 76 -15.65 -15.26 -3.09
N SER A 77 -16.92 -14.88 -3.20
CA SER A 77 -17.43 -13.58 -2.74
C SER A 77 -17.37 -13.42 -1.21
N THR A 78 -17.29 -14.53 -0.47
CA THR A 78 -17.13 -14.59 0.99
C THR A 78 -15.90 -13.85 1.50
N GLY A 79 -14.89 -13.63 0.64
CA GLY A 79 -13.68 -12.89 0.98
C GLY A 79 -12.45 -13.76 1.23
N GLU A 80 -12.61 -15.10 1.24
CA GLU A 80 -11.50 -16.05 1.34
C GLU A 80 -10.46 -15.80 0.24
N GLY A 81 -9.19 -15.71 0.63
CA GLY A 81 -8.07 -15.39 -0.26
C GLY A 81 -7.90 -13.90 -0.56
N THR A 82 -8.75 -13.02 -0.01
CA THR A 82 -8.68 -11.57 -0.19
C THR A 82 -8.80 -10.76 1.11
N GLN A 83 -8.58 -11.41 2.25
CA GLN A 83 -8.72 -10.81 3.59
C GLN A 83 -7.82 -9.59 3.80
N PHE A 84 -6.66 -9.53 3.12
CA PHE A 84 -5.79 -8.36 3.13
C PHE A 84 -6.52 -7.05 2.77
N TYR A 85 -7.52 -7.12 1.88
CA TYR A 85 -8.30 -5.96 1.42
C TYR A 85 -9.57 -5.69 2.25
N LEU A 86 -9.79 -6.47 3.32
CA LEU A 86 -10.90 -6.31 4.24
C LEU A 86 -10.43 -5.54 5.47
N PHE A 87 -11.19 -4.51 5.85
CA PHE A 87 -10.94 -3.67 7.01
C PHE A 87 -12.15 -3.80 7.95
N GLU A 88 -12.23 -4.90 8.68
CA GLU A 88 -13.42 -5.27 9.48
C GLU A 88 -13.73 -4.29 10.61
N HIS A 89 -12.73 -3.53 11.04
CA HIS A 89 -12.84 -2.52 12.09
C HIS A 89 -12.86 -1.08 11.55
N VAL A 90 -13.11 -0.91 10.24
CA VAL A 90 -13.26 0.41 9.61
C VAL A 90 -14.58 0.47 8.85
N ASP A 91 -15.61 1.02 9.49
CA ASP A 91 -16.95 1.13 8.91
C ASP A 91 -16.97 2.02 7.66
N ASN A 92 -16.29 3.17 7.72
CA ASN A 92 -16.22 4.13 6.64
C ASN A 92 -14.77 4.54 6.36
N ALA A 93 -14.22 4.00 5.27
CA ALA A 93 -12.83 4.27 4.86
C ALA A 93 -12.56 5.76 4.60
N GLN A 94 -13.53 6.54 4.11
CA GLN A 94 -13.32 7.96 3.85
C GLN A 94 -13.22 8.77 5.15
N GLN A 95 -14.13 8.52 6.09
CA GLN A 95 -14.09 9.16 7.41
C GLN A 95 -12.82 8.75 8.18
N PHE A 96 -12.44 7.47 8.12
CA PHE A 96 -11.22 7.01 8.78
C PHE A 96 -9.96 7.66 8.20
N LYS A 97 -9.87 7.84 6.88
CA LYS A 97 -8.76 8.59 6.26
C LYS A 97 -8.73 10.06 6.69
N GLN A 98 -9.88 10.70 6.87
CA GLN A 98 -9.94 12.08 7.38
C GLN A 98 -9.46 12.14 8.85
N PHE A 99 -9.92 11.20 9.67
CA PHE A 99 -9.49 11.07 11.06
C PHE A 99 -7.98 10.79 11.18
N TYR A 100 -7.44 9.89 10.36
CA TYR A 100 -6.01 9.61 10.35
C TYR A 100 -5.19 10.85 9.97
N ARG A 101 -5.65 11.62 8.97
CA ARG A 101 -5.01 12.90 8.59
C ARG A 101 -5.07 13.94 9.71
N SER A 102 -6.21 14.08 10.39
CA SER A 102 -6.30 15.04 11.50
C SER A 102 -5.35 14.68 12.65
N ARG A 103 -5.13 13.38 12.92
CA ARG A 103 -4.13 12.92 13.89
C ARG A 103 -2.70 13.23 13.46
N MET A 104 -2.37 13.07 12.17
CA MET A 104 -1.06 13.48 11.64
C MET A 104 -0.83 14.98 11.76
N ASN A 105 -1.85 15.79 11.46
CA ASN A 105 -1.76 17.25 11.53
C ASN A 105 -1.56 17.77 12.96
N ALA A 106 -2.00 17.01 13.95
CA ALA A 106 -1.86 17.33 15.37
C ALA A 106 -0.49 16.96 15.97
N LEU A 107 0.41 16.32 15.19
CA LEU A 107 1.75 16.00 15.66
C LEU A 107 2.58 17.28 15.82
N ASP A 108 3.14 17.47 17.01
CA ASP A 108 4.06 18.57 17.31
C ASP A 108 5.44 18.31 16.71
N LEU A 109 5.59 18.67 15.43
CA LEU A 109 6.80 18.47 14.64
C LEU A 109 7.30 19.79 14.06
N ASN A 110 8.61 20.00 14.12
CA ASN A 110 9.24 21.13 13.45
C ASN A 110 9.19 20.96 11.90
N LEU A 111 9.39 22.06 11.18
CA LEU A 111 9.31 22.10 9.72
C LEU A 111 10.28 21.13 9.04
N LYS A 112 11.52 21.06 9.52
CA LYS A 112 12.56 20.16 8.97
C LYS A 112 12.15 18.68 9.08
N THR A 113 11.52 18.29 10.18
CA THR A 113 11.00 16.93 10.35
C THR A 113 9.83 16.66 9.40
N LYS A 114 8.93 17.63 9.21
CA LYS A 114 7.83 17.51 8.25
C LYS A 114 8.35 17.32 6.82
N GLU A 115 9.39 18.06 6.42
CA GLU A 115 10.05 17.89 5.11
C GLU A 115 10.64 16.49 4.94
N ARG A 116 11.38 15.99 5.95
CA ARG A 116 11.92 14.62 5.95
C ARG A 116 10.83 13.55 5.84
N ILE A 117 9.68 13.73 6.50
CA ILE A 117 8.54 12.81 6.39
C ILE A 117 8.02 12.76 4.96
N VAL A 118 7.91 13.91 4.28
CA VAL A 118 7.45 13.97 2.89
C VAL A 118 8.44 13.31 1.94
N GLU A 119 9.74 13.55 2.13
CA GLU A 119 10.80 12.90 1.36
C GLU A 119 10.76 11.37 1.54
N GLU A 120 10.64 10.91 2.79
CA GLU A 120 10.58 9.47 3.08
C GLU A 120 9.29 8.84 2.55
N ALA A 121 8.16 9.54 2.58
CA ALA A 121 6.91 9.05 2.03
C ALA A 121 7.01 8.84 0.51
N SER A 122 7.78 9.70 -0.16
CA SER A 122 8.07 9.62 -1.59
C SER A 122 8.95 8.40 -1.90
N LYS A 123 10.01 8.17 -1.11
CA LYS A 123 10.85 6.96 -1.20
C LYS A 123 10.04 5.69 -0.94
N ALA A 124 9.22 5.66 0.10
CA ALA A 124 8.34 4.55 0.42
C ALA A 124 7.35 4.25 -0.73
N PHE A 125 6.93 5.27 -1.46
CA PHE A 125 6.08 5.10 -2.64
C PHE A 125 6.86 4.46 -3.80
N GLU A 126 8.07 4.95 -4.09
CA GLU A 126 8.96 4.39 -5.10
C GLU A 126 9.30 2.92 -4.81
N ASP A 127 9.61 2.58 -3.57
CA ASP A 127 9.89 1.20 -3.15
C ASP A 127 8.67 0.29 -3.34
N ASN A 128 7.46 0.75 -3.00
CA ASN A 128 6.24 0.01 -3.29
C ASN A 128 6.07 -0.21 -4.81
N MET A 129 6.40 0.78 -5.62
CA MET A 129 6.31 0.66 -7.07
C MET A 129 7.33 -0.31 -7.65
N GLN A 130 8.55 -0.34 -7.10
CA GLN A 130 9.57 -1.32 -7.49
C GLN A 130 9.09 -2.75 -7.22
N ILE A 131 8.47 -2.99 -6.05
CA ILE A 131 7.89 -4.31 -5.73
C ILE A 131 6.84 -4.72 -6.78
N PHE A 132 5.96 -3.80 -7.20
CA PHE A 132 4.98 -4.11 -8.24
C PHE A 132 5.63 -4.43 -9.59
N ASN A 133 6.66 -3.69 -9.98
CA ASN A 133 7.40 -3.93 -11.22
C ASN A 133 8.14 -5.28 -11.19
N GLU A 134 8.77 -5.62 -10.07
CA GLU A 134 9.43 -6.92 -9.87
C GLU A 134 8.43 -8.08 -9.97
N LEU A 135 7.24 -7.94 -9.37
CA LEU A 135 6.17 -8.93 -9.45
C LEU A 135 5.63 -9.10 -10.88
N ASP A 136 5.49 -8.01 -11.63
CA ASP A 136 5.05 -8.03 -13.03
C ASP A 136 6.06 -8.72 -13.95
N GLN A 137 7.35 -8.40 -13.79
CA GLN A 137 8.44 -9.05 -14.49
C GLN A 137 8.52 -10.54 -14.17
N ALA A 138 8.43 -10.90 -12.89
CA ALA A 138 8.39 -12.30 -12.46
C ALA A 138 7.20 -13.01 -13.09
N GLY A 139 5.99 -12.45 -12.99
CA GLY A 139 4.77 -13.03 -13.58
C GLY A 139 4.90 -13.25 -15.09
N SER A 140 5.47 -12.29 -15.81
CA SER A 140 5.73 -12.39 -17.25
C SER A 140 6.72 -13.49 -17.59
N ALA A 141 7.86 -13.55 -16.88
CA ALA A 141 8.86 -14.61 -17.04
C ALA A 141 8.30 -16.01 -16.71
N TRP A 142 7.36 -16.11 -15.78
CA TRP A 142 6.64 -17.36 -15.47
C TRP A 142 5.76 -17.83 -16.64
N LEU A 143 5.14 -16.91 -17.38
CA LEU A 143 4.25 -17.22 -18.51
C LEU A 143 4.99 -17.61 -19.80
N GLU A 144 6.22 -17.12 -19.99
CA GLU A 144 7.04 -17.41 -21.18
C GLU A 144 7.65 -18.84 -21.19
N ARG A 145 7.36 -19.67 -20.18
CA ARG A 145 7.90 -21.04 -20.10
C ARG A 145 7.22 -22.00 -21.10
N PRO A 146 7.98 -22.72 -21.96
CA PRO A 146 7.45 -23.41 -23.15
C PRO A 146 6.35 -24.46 -22.91
N TRP A 147 6.32 -25.12 -21.74
CA TRP A 147 5.43 -26.26 -21.46
C TRP A 147 4.07 -25.90 -20.82
N ARG A 148 3.71 -24.61 -20.72
CA ARG A 148 2.46 -24.15 -20.07
C ARG A 148 1.50 -23.38 -20.99
N MET A 149 1.83 -23.18 -22.27
CA MET A 149 0.97 -22.48 -23.24
C MET A 149 -0.25 -23.28 -23.73
N GLY A 150 -0.43 -24.53 -23.28
CA GLY A 150 -1.52 -25.41 -23.69
C GLY A 150 -2.80 -25.39 -22.83
N SER A 151 -2.76 -24.92 -21.57
CA SER A 151 -3.86 -25.12 -20.62
C SER A 151 -4.74 -23.90 -20.33
N LEU A 152 -4.38 -22.71 -20.83
CA LEU A 152 -5.16 -21.47 -20.66
C LEU A 152 -5.76 -21.03 -22.01
N GLY A 153 -7.10 -21.03 -22.09
CA GLY A 153 -7.85 -20.47 -23.22
C GLY A 153 -7.55 -18.97 -23.44
N ARG A 154 -7.92 -18.44 -24.62
CA ARG A 154 -7.62 -17.05 -25.05
C ARG A 154 -7.97 -15.98 -24.00
N SER A 155 -9.10 -16.11 -23.30
CA SER A 155 -9.50 -15.13 -22.27
C SER A 155 -8.65 -15.17 -20.99
N GLY A 156 -8.09 -16.33 -20.63
CA GLY A 156 -7.16 -16.44 -19.50
C GLY A 156 -5.83 -15.74 -19.80
N ARG A 157 -5.36 -15.80 -21.04
CA ARG A 157 -4.13 -15.13 -21.49
C ARG A 157 -4.25 -13.60 -21.43
N GLU A 158 -5.33 -13.01 -21.95
CA GLU A 158 -5.52 -11.56 -21.91
C GLU A 158 -5.65 -11.01 -20.49
N MET A 159 -6.22 -11.79 -19.57
CA MET A 159 -6.42 -11.36 -18.19
C MET A 159 -5.12 -11.36 -17.38
N TYR A 160 -4.26 -12.38 -17.56
CA TYR A 160 -2.97 -12.44 -16.86
C TYR A 160 -1.96 -11.40 -17.37
N VAL A 161 -1.94 -11.13 -18.67
CA VAL A 161 -1.02 -10.15 -19.28
C VAL A 161 -1.43 -8.71 -18.95
N ASN A 162 -2.73 -8.42 -18.83
CA ASN A 162 -3.21 -7.06 -18.60
C ASN A 162 -3.61 -6.76 -17.15
N ALA A 163 -3.75 -7.76 -16.27
CA ALA A 163 -4.14 -7.53 -14.88
C ALA A 163 -3.14 -6.63 -14.14
N PRO A 164 -1.80 -6.82 -14.22
CA PRO A 164 -0.85 -5.96 -13.52
C PRO A 164 -0.91 -4.51 -14.01
N SER A 165 -0.97 -4.29 -15.33
CA SER A 165 -1.03 -2.95 -15.93
C SER A 165 -2.38 -2.24 -15.70
N MET A 166 -3.50 -2.97 -15.71
CA MET A 166 -4.82 -2.45 -15.35
C MET A 166 -4.89 -2.08 -13.86
N LEU A 167 -4.27 -2.88 -12.99
CA LEU A 167 -4.17 -2.59 -11.56
C LEU A 167 -3.32 -1.34 -11.32
N LEU A 168 -2.18 -1.22 -12.00
CA LEU A 168 -1.30 -0.05 -11.97
C LEU A 168 -2.02 1.23 -12.43
N ASN A 169 -2.80 1.16 -13.51
CA ASN A 169 -3.49 2.32 -14.08
C ASN A 169 -4.66 2.78 -13.21
N LYS A 170 -5.40 1.85 -12.56
CA LYS A 170 -6.51 2.19 -11.66
C LYS A 170 -6.05 2.68 -10.29
N THR A 171 -4.91 2.19 -9.80
CA THR A 171 -4.30 2.72 -8.56
C THR A 171 -3.65 4.07 -8.80
N LYS A 172 -3.04 4.34 -9.97
CA LYS A 172 -2.42 5.65 -10.30
C LYS A 172 -3.37 6.86 -10.32
N ALA A 173 -4.66 6.67 -10.61
CA ALA A 173 -5.58 7.79 -10.82
C ALA A 173 -5.81 8.69 -9.57
N PRO A 174 -6.05 8.13 -8.37
CA PRO A 174 -6.07 8.93 -7.14
C PRO A 174 -4.74 9.62 -6.79
N TRP A 175 -3.60 9.02 -7.15
CA TRP A 175 -2.28 9.53 -6.76
C TRP A 175 -1.71 10.59 -7.70
N ARG A 176 -2.02 10.54 -9.01
CA ARG A 176 -1.69 11.64 -9.93
C ARG A 176 -2.34 12.95 -9.50
N ALA A 177 -3.50 12.89 -8.85
CA ALA A 177 -4.15 14.05 -8.25
C ALA A 177 -3.47 14.51 -6.94
N ALA A 178 -2.87 13.60 -6.18
CA ALA A 178 -2.14 13.93 -4.93
C ALA A 178 -0.68 14.37 -5.16
N ALA A 179 -0.09 14.03 -6.31
CA ALA A 179 1.29 14.34 -6.69
C ALA A 179 1.40 15.43 -7.79
N ALA A 180 0.28 16.02 -8.21
CA ALA A 180 0.30 17.18 -9.10
C ALA A 180 0.96 18.38 -8.37
N PRO A 181 1.87 19.14 -9.00
CA PRO A 181 2.56 20.29 -8.39
C PRO A 181 1.62 21.40 -7.88
N SER A 182 0.32 21.30 -8.17
CA SER A 182 -0.74 22.21 -7.74
C SER A 182 -1.60 21.70 -6.58
N GLY A 183 -1.24 20.59 -5.91
CA GLY A 183 -2.02 20.00 -4.82
C GLY A 183 -1.18 19.71 -3.58
N GLN A 184 -0.71 20.74 -2.87
CA GLN A 184 -0.13 20.56 -1.54
C GLN A 184 -1.16 19.86 -0.63
N PRO A 185 -0.81 18.79 0.12
CA PRO A 185 -1.72 18.18 1.08
C PRO A 185 -1.80 19.00 2.39
N TRP A 186 -1.78 20.33 2.28
CA TRP A 186 -1.69 21.25 3.42
C TRP A 186 -2.37 22.61 3.15
N GLN A 187 -3.57 22.68 2.55
CA GLN A 187 -4.38 23.89 2.67
C GLN A 187 -5.88 23.58 2.79
N HIS A 188 -6.41 24.04 3.94
CA HIS A 188 -7.80 24.21 4.39
C HIS A 188 -8.69 22.96 4.55
#